data_AF-C1N6P8-F1
#
_entry.id   AF-C1N6P8-F1
#
_cell.length_a   1.000
_cell.length_b   1.000
_cell.length_c   1.000
_cell.angle_alpha   90.00
_cell.angle_beta   90.00
_cell.angle_gamma   90.00
#
_symmetry.space_group_name_H-M   'P 1'
#
loop_
_entity.id
_entity.type
_entity.pdbx_description
1 polymer ?
#
loop_
_entity_poly.entity_id
_entity_poly.type
_entity_poly.pdbx_seq_one_letter_code
_entity_poly.pdbx_strand_id
1 'polypeptide(L)'
;MPPAKKKTKTTTTKKVPAAAAAAAGRSLTDLNDETLERVASFLSPPSVYNLARASKKTFWAERDDGAPPLGTTLAQAALRRQLARVVRAVTRRRAPRDDGRPAFELMDVFPDELVPKDAREAPRALLSGSVAVQAAIGVGGDETEDEEEEEDEVEDNDDDDDDDDDDDGDDGGDDDDDDDDEKEPWAGADVDVFCTFEAAPFVRRRLIERCGLVCSGVDNDYMQQRSDADYDAPGSSLNAISHVESYSARPTSGVTTDRGDYEDLDDDLEYASDAYYEKAKAWGAAAVKQSRGTDRDPHFFTFLVGRPDGSGDGGDFLYDYELRDEKFVQLVVGLPRVKDARELLESFDLEICKCSFDGRTSRVPAPENTFASRTVVTPARRALVDDFMEKREKWAANVTETIANYDCNVAIALAKMTKKVWKDLGVNPFKEDGTKGGLFDRSRVDFARKYTFLTTLIKRMQKYARRGVEILDPPSGALEWDVVEFVEG
;
A
#
# COMPACT_ATOMS: atom_id res chain seq x y z
N MET A 1 77.93 3.96 51.86
CA MET A 1 77.63 3.07 50.73
C MET A 1 76.51 3.70 49.91
N PRO A 2 76.71 3.97 48.61
CA PRO A 2 75.80 4.74 47.76
C PRO A 2 74.73 3.85 47.07
N PRO A 3 73.60 4.43 46.63
CA PRO A 3 72.52 3.69 45.97
C PRO A 3 72.80 3.42 44.48
N ALA A 4 72.35 2.24 44.03
CA ALA A 4 72.58 1.68 42.71
C ALA A 4 71.79 2.39 41.59
N LYS A 5 72.45 2.54 40.44
CA LYS A 5 71.97 3.17 39.21
C LYS A 5 70.92 2.31 38.49
N LYS A 6 69.81 2.93 38.06
CA LYS A 6 68.82 2.40 37.11
C LYS A 6 69.51 2.05 35.78
N LYS A 7 69.26 0.84 35.26
CA LYS A 7 69.60 0.44 33.89
C LYS A 7 68.41 0.73 32.97
N THR A 8 68.61 1.67 32.05
CA THR A 8 67.74 1.95 30.90
C THR A 8 67.84 0.78 29.92
N LYS A 9 66.70 0.18 29.56
CA LYS A 9 66.63 -0.86 28.52
C LYS A 9 66.17 -0.18 27.23
N THR A 10 67.10 -0.02 26.29
CA THR A 10 66.84 0.51 24.95
C THR A 10 66.07 -0.53 24.15
N THR A 11 64.81 -0.26 23.83
CA THR A 11 64.03 -1.08 22.90
C THR A 11 64.30 -0.59 21.49
N THR A 12 65.03 -1.39 20.73
CA THR A 12 65.32 -1.15 19.32
C THR A 12 64.02 -1.23 18.51
N THR A 13 63.55 -0.10 17.99
CA THR A 13 62.46 -0.03 17.01
C THR A 13 62.93 -0.69 15.71
N LYS A 14 62.49 -1.93 15.48
CA LYS A 14 62.66 -2.61 14.20
C LYS A 14 61.75 -1.90 13.20
N LYS A 15 62.36 -1.08 12.33
CA LYS A 15 61.68 -0.40 11.22
C LYS A 15 61.15 -1.49 10.27
N VAL A 16 59.84 -1.71 10.28
CA VAL A 16 59.17 -2.57 9.29
C VAL A 16 59.36 -1.92 7.91
N PRO A 17 59.80 -2.65 6.87
CA PRO A 17 59.97 -2.07 5.55
C PRO A 17 58.61 -1.67 4.97
N ALA A 18 58.57 -0.49 4.33
CA ALA A 18 57.36 0.10 3.73
C ALA A 18 56.63 -0.82 2.71
N ALA A 19 57.30 -1.85 2.20
CA ALA A 19 56.71 -2.85 1.32
C ALA A 19 55.75 -3.84 2.03
N ALA A 20 55.88 -4.05 3.35
CA ALA A 20 54.98 -4.94 4.10
C ALA A 20 53.64 -4.27 4.48
N ALA A 21 53.56 -2.93 4.39
CA ALA A 21 52.32 -2.18 4.60
C ALA A 21 51.39 -2.21 3.37
N ALA A 22 51.94 -2.48 2.17
CA ALA A 22 51.17 -2.53 0.92
C ALA A 22 50.45 -3.88 0.69
N ALA A 23 50.71 -4.89 1.54
CA ALA A 23 50.05 -6.19 1.50
C ALA A 23 48.99 -6.38 2.61
N ALA A 24 48.65 -5.30 3.33
CA ALA A 24 47.41 -5.28 4.09
C ALA A 24 46.27 -5.22 3.05
N GLY A 25 45.61 -6.35 2.82
CA GLY A 25 44.50 -6.43 1.88
C GLY A 25 43.49 -5.32 2.18
N ARG A 26 43.09 -4.57 1.14
CA ARG A 26 42.08 -3.53 1.29
C ARG A 26 40.82 -4.18 1.84
N SER A 27 40.39 -3.72 3.01
CA SER A 27 39.15 -4.13 3.66
C SER A 27 37.99 -3.32 3.10
N LEU A 28 36.76 -3.85 3.21
CA LEU A 28 35.54 -3.10 2.92
C LEU A 28 35.48 -1.77 3.71
N THR A 29 36.06 -1.76 4.91
CA THR A 29 36.19 -0.58 5.78
C THR A 29 37.13 0.50 5.26
N ASP A 30 37.89 0.22 4.20
CA ASP A 30 38.81 1.19 3.59
C ASP A 30 38.11 2.00 2.49
N LEU A 31 36.90 1.61 2.09
CA LEU A 31 36.04 2.40 1.22
C LEU A 31 35.38 3.52 2.01
N ASN A 32 35.18 4.67 1.37
CA ASN A 32 34.41 5.75 1.97
C ASN A 32 32.90 5.40 2.01
N ASP A 33 32.17 6.04 2.91
CA ASP A 33 30.75 5.75 3.12
C ASP A 33 29.91 5.98 1.86
N GLU A 34 30.23 7.02 1.08
CA GLU A 34 29.52 7.34 -0.16
C GLU A 34 29.62 6.21 -1.21
N THR A 35 30.80 5.60 -1.34
CA THR A 35 31.01 4.45 -2.24
C THR A 35 30.25 3.24 -1.74
N LEU A 36 30.28 2.97 -0.43
CA LEU A 36 29.55 1.85 0.16
C LEU A 36 28.04 2.03 0.03
N GLU A 37 27.55 3.25 0.23
CA GLU A 37 26.15 3.61 0.06
C GLU A 37 25.70 3.40 -1.39
N ARG A 38 26.51 3.86 -2.34
CA ARG A 38 26.27 3.62 -3.76
C ARG A 38 26.21 2.12 -4.05
N VAL A 39 27.17 1.33 -3.62
CA VAL A 39 27.16 -0.13 -3.82
C VAL A 39 25.92 -0.78 -3.19
N ALA A 40 25.61 -0.43 -1.93
CA ALA A 40 24.45 -0.97 -1.22
C ALA A 40 23.13 -0.64 -1.92
N SER A 41 23.02 0.52 -2.57
CA SER A 41 21.83 0.89 -3.34
C SER A 41 21.55 -0.03 -4.54
N PHE A 42 22.54 -0.81 -5.01
CA PHE A 42 22.39 -1.84 -6.06
C PHE A 42 22.17 -3.24 -5.54
N LEU A 43 22.13 -3.43 -4.23
CA LEU A 43 21.81 -4.71 -3.61
C LEU A 43 20.37 -4.70 -3.13
N SER A 44 19.72 -5.87 -3.12
CA SER A 44 18.39 -6.00 -2.52
C SER A 44 18.46 -5.63 -1.03
N PRO A 45 17.43 -4.96 -0.46
CA PRO A 45 17.41 -4.61 0.95
C PRO A 45 17.65 -5.81 1.90
N PRO A 46 17.12 -7.03 1.65
CA PRO A 46 17.48 -8.21 2.42
C PRO A 46 18.98 -8.54 2.40
N SER A 47 19.65 -8.40 1.26
CA SER A 47 21.09 -8.67 1.13
C SER A 47 21.92 -7.68 1.94
N VAL A 48 21.56 -6.39 1.88
CA VAL A 48 22.22 -5.34 2.68
C VAL A 48 21.99 -5.54 4.17
N TYR A 49 20.78 -5.92 4.56
CA TYR A 49 20.47 -6.24 5.95
C TYR A 49 21.31 -7.41 6.47
N ASN A 50 21.42 -8.49 5.70
CA ASN A 50 22.24 -9.66 6.06
C ASN A 50 23.74 -9.32 6.12
N LEU A 51 24.24 -8.51 5.18
CA LEU A 51 25.60 -8.00 5.21
C LEU A 51 25.85 -7.18 6.48
N ALA A 52 24.96 -6.26 6.82
CA ALA A 52 25.08 -5.44 8.02
C ALA A 52 25.12 -6.30 9.29
N ARG A 53 24.35 -7.41 9.34
CA ARG A 53 24.36 -8.34 10.47
C ARG A 53 25.64 -9.16 10.60
N ALA A 54 26.39 -9.37 9.51
CA ALA A 54 27.60 -10.18 9.52
C ALA A 54 28.72 -9.58 10.41
N SER A 55 28.74 -8.26 10.63
CA SER A 55 29.70 -7.62 11.52
C SER A 55 29.11 -6.46 12.32
N LYS A 56 28.82 -6.72 13.60
CA LYS A 56 28.42 -5.67 14.57
C LYS A 56 29.45 -4.55 14.69
N LYS A 57 30.74 -4.91 14.71
CA LYS A 57 31.83 -3.95 14.87
C LYS A 57 31.96 -3.00 13.68
N THR A 58 31.65 -3.46 12.48
CA THR A 58 31.80 -2.67 11.26
C THR A 58 30.58 -1.80 10.98
N PHE A 59 29.38 -2.39 11.06
CA PHE A 59 28.17 -1.74 10.56
C PHE A 59 27.33 -1.08 11.66
N TRP A 60 27.54 -1.46 12.92
CA TRP A 60 26.70 -1.02 14.05
C TRP A 60 27.47 -0.25 15.12
N ALA A 61 28.73 0.09 14.86
CA ALA A 61 29.50 0.96 15.73
C ALA A 61 28.95 2.40 15.70
N GLU A 62 29.02 3.08 16.84
CA GLU A 62 28.79 4.52 16.91
C GLU A 62 29.82 5.25 16.04
N ARG A 63 29.39 6.36 15.45
CA ARG A 63 30.23 7.18 14.58
C ARG A 63 30.59 8.49 15.27
N ASP A 64 31.84 8.91 15.09
CA ASP A 64 32.39 10.11 15.72
C ASP A 64 31.69 11.41 15.27
N ASP A 65 31.07 11.40 14.08
CA ASP A 65 30.31 12.50 13.49
C ASP A 65 28.85 12.59 14.00
N GLY A 66 28.42 11.64 14.85
CA GLY A 66 27.05 11.55 15.33
C GLY A 66 26.04 11.06 14.27
N ALA A 67 26.52 10.61 13.10
CA ALA A 67 25.65 10.03 12.07
C ALA A 67 25.14 8.64 12.48
N PRO A 68 24.04 8.15 11.87
CA PRO A 68 23.55 6.80 12.10
C PRO A 68 24.62 5.74 11.81
N PRO A 69 24.58 4.56 12.46
CA PRO A 69 25.51 3.49 12.15
C PRO A 69 25.52 3.15 10.66
N LEU A 70 26.69 2.78 10.12
CA LEU A 70 26.86 2.55 8.69
C LEU A 70 25.82 1.57 8.12
N GLY A 71 25.51 0.48 8.84
CA GLY A 71 24.50 -0.49 8.45
C GLY A 71 23.10 0.12 8.28
N THR A 72 22.75 1.13 9.09
CA THR A 72 21.52 1.91 8.91
C THR A 72 21.57 2.69 7.61
N THR A 73 22.64 3.45 7.35
CA THR A 73 22.80 4.23 6.12
C THR A 73 22.71 3.36 4.87
N LEU A 74 23.41 2.23 4.85
CA LEU A 74 23.40 1.30 3.72
C LEU A 74 22.00 0.71 3.48
N ALA A 75 21.31 0.28 4.54
CA ALA A 75 19.95 -0.25 4.42
C ALA A 75 18.95 0.80 3.92
N GLN A 76 19.07 2.05 4.36
CA GLN A 76 18.23 3.16 3.90
C GLN A 76 18.45 3.46 2.41
N ALA A 77 19.70 3.45 1.95
CA ALA A 77 20.01 3.65 0.53
C ALA A 77 19.45 2.53 -0.36
N ALA A 78 19.59 1.28 0.06
CA ALA A 78 19.01 0.12 -0.62
C ALA A 78 17.48 0.20 -0.68
N LEU A 79 16.83 0.47 0.45
CA LEU A 79 15.37 0.61 0.54
C LEU A 79 14.86 1.74 -0.36
N ARG A 80 15.52 2.92 -0.33
CA ARG A 80 15.11 4.07 -1.14
C ARG A 80 15.22 3.78 -2.63
N ARG A 81 16.33 3.19 -3.09
CA ARG A 81 16.50 2.84 -4.49
C ARG A 81 15.52 1.76 -4.94
N GLN A 82 15.33 0.72 -4.13
CA GLN A 82 14.35 -0.32 -4.44
C GLN A 82 12.92 0.24 -4.49
N LEU A 83 12.54 1.08 -3.53
CA LEU A 83 11.22 1.71 -3.52
C LEU A 83 10.99 2.58 -4.76
N ALA A 84 12.00 3.34 -5.19
CA ALA A 84 11.91 4.12 -6.42
C ALA A 84 11.68 3.24 -7.65
N ARG A 85 12.36 2.09 -7.76
CA ARG A 85 12.12 1.10 -8.83
C ARG A 85 10.70 0.56 -8.80
N VAL A 86 10.22 0.15 -7.62
CA VAL A 86 8.87 -0.42 -7.46
C VAL A 86 7.80 0.62 -7.81
N VAL A 87 7.93 1.86 -7.31
CA VAL A 87 6.99 2.94 -7.65
C VAL A 87 6.97 3.17 -9.15
N ARG A 88 8.14 3.29 -9.79
CA ARG A 88 8.21 3.48 -11.25
C ARG A 88 7.57 2.31 -12.01
N ALA A 89 7.80 1.08 -11.58
CA ALA A 89 7.19 -0.10 -12.22
C ALA A 89 5.66 -0.07 -12.10
N VAL A 90 5.13 0.21 -10.90
CA VAL A 90 3.68 0.28 -10.67
C VAL A 90 3.04 1.44 -11.45
N THR A 91 3.69 2.60 -11.52
CA THR A 91 3.16 3.78 -12.21
C THR A 91 3.26 3.67 -13.73
N ARG A 92 4.15 2.83 -14.26
CA ARG A 92 4.27 2.55 -15.70
C ARG A 92 3.37 1.44 -16.22
N ARG A 93 2.73 0.65 -15.35
CA ARG A 93 1.79 -0.40 -15.79
C ARG A 93 0.70 0.21 -16.68
N ARG A 94 0.50 -0.40 -17.86
CA ARG A 94 -0.46 0.06 -18.88
C ARG A 94 -1.84 0.21 -18.24
N ALA A 95 -2.47 1.37 -18.46
CA ALA A 95 -3.84 1.58 -18.07
C ALA A 95 -4.77 0.81 -19.03
N PRO A 96 -5.99 0.41 -18.60
CA PRO A 96 -6.95 -0.26 -19.48
C PRO A 96 -7.37 0.59 -20.69
N ARG A 97 -7.30 1.92 -20.55
CA ARG A 97 -7.44 2.89 -21.64
C ARG A 97 -6.03 3.27 -22.10
N ASP A 98 -5.81 3.13 -23.39
CA ASP A 98 -4.49 2.98 -24.01
C ASP A 98 -3.47 4.10 -23.70
N ASP A 99 -2.19 3.69 -23.67
CA ASP A 99 -0.90 4.39 -23.84
C ASP A 99 -0.50 5.72 -23.13
N GLY A 100 -1.30 6.31 -22.23
CA GLY A 100 -1.02 7.67 -21.70
C GLY A 100 -0.62 7.87 -20.23
N ARG A 101 -0.41 6.82 -19.41
CA ARG A 101 -0.24 7.01 -17.94
C ARG A 101 1.08 7.76 -17.62
N PRO A 102 1.04 8.90 -16.91
CA PRO A 102 2.25 9.60 -16.51
C PRO A 102 3.04 8.75 -15.51
N ALA A 103 4.24 8.32 -15.91
CA ALA A 103 5.19 7.77 -14.96
C ALA A 103 5.70 8.91 -14.07
N PHE A 104 5.51 8.76 -12.75
CA PHE A 104 6.06 9.68 -11.76
C PHE A 104 7.08 8.99 -10.86
N GLU A 105 8.01 9.77 -10.35
CA GLU A 105 9.08 9.32 -9.50
C GLU A 105 8.65 9.31 -8.02
N LEU A 106 9.36 8.53 -7.20
CA LEU A 106 9.07 8.41 -5.77
C LEU A 106 8.91 9.75 -5.05
N MET A 107 9.73 10.75 -5.40
CA MET A 107 9.71 12.05 -4.74
C MET A 107 8.63 12.99 -5.25
N ASP A 108 8.00 12.71 -6.40
CA ASP A 108 6.93 13.54 -6.95
C ASP A 108 5.67 13.52 -6.05
N VAL A 109 5.52 12.45 -5.27
CA VAL A 109 4.41 12.25 -4.32
C VAL A 109 4.53 13.15 -3.08
N PHE A 110 5.74 13.59 -2.72
CA PHE A 110 6.00 14.29 -1.45
C PHE A 110 6.12 15.81 -1.66
N PRO A 111 5.25 16.63 -1.04
CA PRO A 111 5.48 18.07 -0.95
C PRO A 111 6.76 18.36 -0.15
N ASP A 112 7.59 19.28 -0.64
CA ASP A 112 8.90 19.57 -0.03
C ASP A 112 8.74 20.03 1.43
N GLU A 113 7.66 20.75 1.73
CA GLU A 113 7.30 21.22 3.06
C GLU A 113 6.82 20.13 4.04
N LEU A 114 6.51 18.93 3.53
CA LEU A 114 6.07 17.80 4.35
C LEU A 114 7.19 16.78 4.61
N VAL A 115 8.32 16.88 3.91
CA VAL A 115 9.48 16.00 4.12
C VAL A 115 10.16 16.36 5.46
N PRO A 116 10.32 15.40 6.39
CA PRO A 116 10.95 15.67 7.69
C PRO A 116 12.39 16.22 7.57
N LYS A 117 12.65 17.34 8.25
CA LYS A 117 13.96 17.99 8.29
C LYS A 117 14.97 17.29 9.18
N ASP A 118 14.51 16.49 10.13
CA ASP A 118 15.31 15.59 10.94
C ASP A 118 14.45 14.46 11.54
N ALA A 119 15.09 13.54 12.27
CA ALA A 119 14.44 12.36 12.84
C ALA A 119 13.46 12.65 14.00
N ARG A 120 13.43 13.89 14.53
CA ARG A 120 12.53 14.31 15.62
C ARG A 120 11.22 14.86 15.11
N GLU A 121 11.20 15.35 13.87
CA GLU A 121 9.99 15.84 13.23
C GLU A 121 9.04 14.68 12.94
N ALA A 122 7.77 14.82 13.35
CA ALA A 122 6.76 13.82 13.07
C ALA A 122 6.41 13.83 11.58
N PRO A 123 6.45 12.68 10.88
CA PRO A 123 6.12 12.64 9.48
C PRO A 123 4.64 12.95 9.27
N ARG A 124 4.37 13.86 8.32
CA ARG A 124 3.00 14.30 8.00
C ARG A 124 2.42 13.62 6.76
N ALA A 125 3.28 13.01 5.96
CA ALA A 125 2.95 12.16 4.81
C ALA A 125 3.87 10.94 4.79
N LEU A 126 3.36 9.80 4.33
CA LEU A 126 4.07 8.53 4.19
C LEU A 126 3.63 7.86 2.90
N LEU A 127 4.55 7.18 2.24
CA LEU A 127 4.24 6.14 1.27
C LEU A 127 4.37 4.79 1.97
N SER A 128 3.36 3.93 1.85
CA SER A 128 3.25 2.65 2.56
C SER A 128 2.58 1.61 1.65
N GLY A 129 2.04 0.54 2.22
CA GLY A 129 1.24 -0.45 1.49
C GLY A 129 2.06 -1.39 0.62
N SER A 130 1.46 -1.85 -0.48
CA SER A 130 2.03 -2.91 -1.33
C SER A 130 3.43 -2.57 -1.84
N VAL A 131 3.64 -1.31 -2.25
CA VAL A 131 4.93 -0.83 -2.80
C VAL A 131 6.03 -0.76 -1.75
N ALA A 132 5.72 -0.36 -0.52
CA ALA A 132 6.69 -0.33 0.57
C ALA A 132 7.08 -1.75 1.03
N VAL A 133 6.12 -2.69 1.01
CA VAL A 133 6.41 -4.10 1.30
C VAL A 133 7.29 -4.73 0.23
N GLN A 134 6.96 -4.58 -1.06
CA GLN A 134 7.80 -5.04 -2.17
C GLN A 134 9.23 -4.54 -2.05
N ALA A 135 9.39 -3.24 -1.77
CA ALA A 135 10.70 -2.67 -1.57
C ALA A 135 11.45 -3.31 -0.41
N ALA A 136 10.79 -3.51 0.74
CA ALA A 136 11.43 -4.11 1.91
C ALA A 136 11.85 -5.57 1.69
N ILE A 137 11.04 -6.38 0.99
CA ILE A 137 11.37 -7.78 0.69
C ILE A 137 12.30 -7.94 -0.52
N GLY A 138 12.59 -6.86 -1.24
CA GLY A 138 13.47 -6.86 -2.41
C GLY A 138 12.85 -7.51 -3.65
N VAL A 139 11.54 -7.38 -3.82
CA VAL A 139 10.79 -7.88 -4.99
C VAL A 139 10.26 -6.69 -5.80
N GLY A 140 10.09 -6.88 -7.12
CA GLY A 140 9.51 -5.91 -8.03
C GLY A 140 10.51 -4.92 -8.64
N GLY A 141 10.14 -4.36 -9.79
CA GLY A 141 10.92 -3.37 -10.52
C GLY A 141 12.01 -3.96 -11.40
N ASP A 142 11.75 -5.11 -12.04
CA ASP A 142 12.71 -5.74 -12.94
C ASP A 142 13.06 -4.82 -14.11
N GLU A 143 14.35 -4.83 -14.44
CA GLU A 143 14.93 -4.16 -15.59
C GLU A 143 14.73 -5.09 -16.79
N THR A 144 13.50 -5.20 -17.31
CA THR A 144 13.41 -5.37 -18.77
C THR A 144 13.77 -4.00 -19.31
N GLU A 145 15.08 -3.78 -19.48
CA GLU A 145 15.57 -2.80 -20.44
C GLU A 145 14.73 -3.01 -21.70
N ASP A 146 14.19 -1.92 -22.21
CA ASP A 146 13.48 -1.85 -23.46
C ASP A 146 14.38 -2.51 -24.52
N GLU A 147 14.17 -3.81 -24.78
CA GLU A 147 14.57 -4.42 -26.04
C GLU A 147 13.66 -3.72 -27.04
N GLU A 148 14.20 -2.63 -27.61
CA GLU A 148 13.65 -1.97 -28.79
C GLU A 148 13.29 -3.10 -29.76
N GLU A 149 11.99 -3.42 -29.86
CA GLU A 149 11.47 -4.27 -30.91
C GLU A 149 11.81 -3.53 -32.21
N GLU A 150 12.89 -3.96 -32.86
CA GLU A 150 13.14 -3.63 -34.25
C GLU A 150 11.93 -4.17 -35.02
N GLU A 151 11.00 -3.28 -35.35
CA GLU A 151 9.92 -3.52 -36.30
C GLU A 151 10.58 -3.83 -37.66
N ASP A 152 10.86 -5.11 -37.89
CA ASP A 152 11.13 -5.61 -39.23
C ASP A 152 9.82 -5.52 -40.03
N GLU A 153 9.69 -4.42 -40.77
CA GLU A 153 8.72 -4.26 -41.86
C GLU A 153 8.89 -5.40 -42.87
N VAL A 154 8.09 -6.46 -42.74
CA VAL A 154 7.84 -7.41 -43.83
C VAL A 154 6.59 -6.96 -44.56
N GLU A 155 6.81 -6.19 -45.62
CA GLU A 155 5.86 -6.03 -46.72
C GLU A 155 5.66 -7.39 -47.40
N ASP A 156 4.54 -8.05 -47.15
CA ASP A 156 4.02 -9.07 -48.07
C ASP A 156 2.68 -8.56 -48.63
N ASN A 157 2.78 -7.87 -49.77
CA ASN A 157 1.73 -7.94 -50.78
C ASN A 157 1.70 -9.38 -51.30
N ASP A 158 0.52 -9.98 -51.39
CA ASP A 158 0.04 -10.46 -52.68
C ASP A 158 -1.47 -10.74 -52.60
N ASP A 159 -2.14 -10.26 -53.65
CA ASP A 159 -3.53 -10.45 -54.00
C ASP A 159 -3.85 -11.94 -54.21
N ASP A 160 -5.08 -12.36 -53.91
CA ASP A 160 -6.00 -12.94 -54.92
C ASP A 160 -7.31 -13.43 -54.28
N ASP A 161 -8.36 -12.70 -54.63
CA ASP A 161 -9.74 -13.08 -54.98
C ASP A 161 -10.30 -14.50 -54.70
N ASP A 162 -11.56 -14.42 -54.27
CA ASP A 162 -12.73 -15.22 -54.68
C ASP A 162 -13.25 -16.41 -53.83
N ASP A 163 -14.57 -16.30 -53.67
CA ASP A 163 -15.62 -17.31 -53.53
C ASP A 163 -16.05 -17.83 -52.14
N ASP A 164 -17.24 -17.32 -51.78
CA ASP A 164 -18.38 -17.99 -51.12
C ASP A 164 -18.25 -19.51 -50.90
N ASP A 165 -18.51 -19.95 -49.67
CA ASP A 165 -19.56 -20.97 -49.42
C ASP A 165 -19.82 -21.11 -47.91
N ASP A 166 -21.11 -20.95 -47.56
CA ASP A 166 -21.70 -21.37 -46.29
C ASP A 166 -21.53 -22.89 -46.11
N ASP A 167 -20.88 -23.35 -45.04
CA ASP A 167 -21.25 -24.61 -44.40
C ASP A 167 -20.86 -24.59 -42.91
N ASP A 168 -21.86 -24.32 -42.07
CA ASP A 168 -21.80 -24.49 -40.61
C ASP A 168 -21.69 -25.99 -40.28
N GLY A 169 -20.46 -26.51 -40.34
CA GLY A 169 -20.06 -27.85 -39.95
C GLY A 169 -19.32 -27.84 -38.62
N ASP A 170 -20.04 -28.17 -37.56
CA ASP A 170 -19.58 -28.60 -36.24
C ASP A 170 -18.35 -29.53 -36.34
N ASP A 171 -17.19 -29.08 -35.85
CA ASP A 171 -16.13 -29.94 -35.36
C ASP A 171 -15.43 -29.25 -34.18
N GLY A 172 -15.48 -29.93 -33.04
CA GLY A 172 -14.92 -29.49 -31.78
C GLY A 172 -13.40 -29.28 -31.85
N GLY A 173 -13.00 -28.13 -31.32
CA GLY A 173 -11.69 -27.91 -30.71
C GLY A 173 -11.96 -27.44 -29.29
N ASP A 174 -11.77 -28.35 -28.33
CA ASP A 174 -11.49 -28.01 -26.95
C ASP A 174 -10.17 -27.22 -26.95
N ASP A 175 -10.23 -25.91 -27.18
CA ASP A 175 -9.16 -25.01 -26.76
C ASP A 175 -9.44 -24.70 -25.29
N ASP A 176 -9.12 -25.70 -24.47
CA ASP A 176 -8.70 -25.51 -23.09
C ASP A 176 -7.46 -24.61 -23.16
N ASP A 177 -7.69 -23.30 -23.27
CA ASP A 177 -6.73 -22.29 -22.87
C ASP A 177 -6.60 -22.38 -21.34
N ASP A 178 -5.94 -23.45 -20.89
CA ASP A 178 -5.19 -23.54 -19.65
C ASP A 178 -3.99 -22.57 -19.76
N ASP A 179 -4.28 -21.28 -20.00
CA ASP A 179 -3.41 -20.18 -19.64
C ASP A 179 -3.42 -20.12 -18.10
N ASP A 180 -2.69 -21.08 -17.51
CA ASP A 180 -2.00 -20.97 -16.24
C ASP A 180 -0.91 -19.87 -16.36
N ASP A 181 -1.30 -18.70 -16.87
CA ASP A 181 -0.66 -17.43 -16.56
C ASP A 181 -0.69 -17.36 -15.03
N GLU A 182 0.39 -17.82 -14.39
CA GLU A 182 0.68 -17.58 -12.99
C GLU A 182 0.63 -16.07 -12.81
N LYS A 183 -0.57 -15.53 -12.52
CA LYS A 183 -0.82 -14.10 -12.42
C LYS A 183 0.28 -13.53 -11.55
N GLU A 184 1.11 -12.65 -12.12
CA GLU A 184 2.24 -12.08 -11.41
C GLU A 184 1.77 -11.70 -10.00
N PRO A 185 2.36 -12.23 -8.91
CA PRO A 185 1.74 -12.14 -7.58
C PRO A 185 1.47 -10.69 -7.12
N TRP A 186 2.15 -9.74 -7.77
CA TRP A 186 2.08 -8.31 -7.53
C TRP A 186 1.38 -7.50 -8.62
N ALA A 187 0.68 -8.11 -9.58
CA ALA A 187 -0.04 -7.41 -10.68
C ALA A 187 -1.02 -6.34 -10.18
N GLY A 188 -1.72 -6.60 -9.07
CA GLY A 188 -2.61 -5.65 -8.39
C GLY A 188 -1.92 -4.84 -7.28
N ALA A 189 -0.68 -4.41 -7.48
CA ALA A 189 0.01 -3.53 -6.54
C ALA A 189 -0.37 -2.06 -6.80
N ASP A 190 -0.70 -1.37 -5.71
CA ASP A 190 -1.20 -0.01 -5.62
C ASP A 190 -0.25 0.88 -4.82
N VAL A 191 -0.36 2.20 -5.01
CA VAL A 191 0.40 3.20 -4.25
C VAL A 191 -0.48 3.77 -3.14
N ASP A 192 -0.18 3.42 -1.90
CA ASP A 192 -0.87 3.99 -0.74
C ASP A 192 -0.07 5.16 -0.13
N VAL A 193 -0.69 6.34 -0.09
CA VAL A 193 -0.15 7.55 0.53
C VAL A 193 -0.94 7.86 1.79
N PHE A 194 -0.31 7.88 2.95
CA PHE A 194 -0.93 8.20 4.23
C PHE A 194 -0.55 9.60 4.65
N CYS A 195 -1.51 10.43 5.04
CA CYS A 195 -1.19 11.78 5.49
C CYS A 195 -2.05 12.23 6.66
N THR A 196 -1.53 13.19 7.42
CA THR A 196 -2.34 13.91 8.41
C THR A 196 -3.42 14.74 7.72
N PHE A 197 -4.50 15.07 8.44
CA PHE A 197 -5.63 15.83 7.89
C PHE A 197 -5.19 17.18 7.29
N GLU A 198 -4.24 17.86 7.95
CA GLU A 198 -3.69 19.15 7.50
C GLU A 198 -2.71 19.02 6.33
N ALA A 199 -2.12 17.83 6.13
CA ALA A 199 -1.21 17.57 5.03
C ALA A 199 -1.92 17.24 3.71
N ALA A 200 -3.17 16.73 3.80
CA ALA A 200 -3.91 16.25 2.63
C ALA A 200 -3.95 17.26 1.46
N PRO A 201 -4.23 18.57 1.67
CA PRO A 201 -4.28 19.52 0.56
C PRO A 201 -2.98 19.63 -0.25
N PHE A 202 -1.83 19.53 0.44
CA PHE A 202 -0.51 19.61 -0.20
C PHE A 202 -0.18 18.32 -0.96
N VAL A 203 -0.55 17.17 -0.41
CA VAL A 203 -0.36 15.87 -1.08
C VAL A 203 -1.20 15.81 -2.35
N ARG A 204 -2.48 16.21 -2.30
CA ARG A 204 -3.36 16.28 -3.48
C ARG A 204 -2.77 17.14 -4.59
N ARG A 205 -2.26 18.32 -4.23
CA ARG A 205 -1.58 19.21 -5.16
C ARG A 205 -0.42 18.51 -5.88
N ARG A 206 0.41 17.76 -5.15
CA ARG A 206 1.49 16.95 -5.74
C ARG A 206 0.97 15.85 -6.67
N LEU A 207 -0.04 15.11 -6.23
CA LEU A 207 -0.65 14.04 -7.03
C LEU A 207 -1.20 14.58 -8.35
N ILE A 208 -1.82 15.77 -8.34
CA ILE A 208 -2.37 16.39 -9.55
C ILE A 208 -1.27 17.01 -10.41
N GLU A 209 -0.47 17.93 -9.85
CA GLU A 209 0.46 18.77 -10.62
C GLU A 209 1.75 18.04 -11.04
N ARG A 210 2.21 17.07 -10.25
CA ARG A 210 3.47 16.36 -10.50
C ARG A 210 3.27 14.92 -10.94
N CYS A 211 2.20 14.28 -10.45
CA CYS A 211 1.92 12.89 -10.80
C CYS A 211 0.88 12.76 -11.92
N GLY A 212 0.25 13.87 -12.37
CA GLY A 212 -0.72 13.86 -13.46
C GLY A 212 -1.98 13.05 -13.14
N LEU A 213 -2.39 13.04 -11.87
CA LEU A 213 -3.53 12.27 -11.39
C LEU A 213 -4.79 13.13 -11.26
N VAL A 214 -5.93 12.45 -11.21
CA VAL A 214 -7.25 13.03 -10.98
C VAL A 214 -7.95 12.23 -9.86
N CYS A 215 -8.66 12.92 -8.98
CA CYS A 215 -9.40 12.25 -7.92
C CYS A 215 -10.64 11.59 -8.52
N SER A 216 -10.86 10.30 -8.24
CA SER A 216 -11.94 9.50 -8.82
C SER A 216 -13.00 9.07 -7.81
N GLY A 217 -12.86 9.49 -6.55
CA GLY A 217 -13.85 9.24 -5.51
C GLY A 217 -13.25 9.08 -4.12
N VAL A 218 -14.11 8.65 -3.20
CA VAL A 218 -13.74 8.18 -1.86
C VAL A 218 -14.10 6.72 -1.76
N ASP A 219 -13.13 5.91 -1.38
CA ASP A 219 -13.31 4.49 -1.12
C ASP A 219 -13.35 4.17 0.37
N ASN A 220 -13.96 3.03 0.65
CA ASN A 220 -14.08 2.47 1.98
C ASN A 220 -13.23 1.22 2.16
N ASP A 221 -12.18 1.03 1.36
CA ASP A 221 -11.38 -0.22 1.40
C ASP A 221 -10.64 -0.41 2.74
N TYR A 222 -10.46 0.68 3.49
CA TYR A 222 -9.96 0.68 4.86
C TYR A 222 -11.08 0.68 5.92
N MET A 223 -12.34 0.51 5.49
CA MET A 223 -13.60 0.32 6.22
C MET A 223 -13.68 1.06 7.56
N GLN A 224 -13.90 2.37 7.50
CA GLN A 224 -14.25 3.20 8.65
C GLN A 224 -15.63 3.80 8.47
N GLN A 225 -16.67 2.97 8.56
CA GLN A 225 -18.01 3.52 8.68
C GLN A 225 -18.16 4.19 10.05
N ARG A 226 -18.15 5.52 10.03
CA ARG A 226 -18.30 6.45 11.17
C ARG A 226 -19.63 6.39 11.92
N SER A 227 -20.47 5.38 11.69
CA SER A 227 -21.76 5.27 12.37
C SER A 227 -21.65 4.40 13.63
N ASP A 228 -20.86 4.82 14.59
CA ASP A 228 -21.18 4.57 15.99
C ASP A 228 -21.03 5.91 16.69
N ALA A 229 -22.16 6.56 16.98
CA ALA A 229 -22.23 7.82 17.70
C ALA A 229 -21.76 7.73 19.16
N ASP A 230 -20.81 6.84 19.51
CA ASP A 230 -20.37 6.61 20.90
C ASP A 230 -18.90 6.16 21.08
N TYR A 231 -18.04 6.18 20.04
CA TYR A 231 -16.63 5.84 20.21
C TYR A 231 -15.67 7.04 20.18
N ASP A 232 -16.03 8.06 20.96
CA ASP A 232 -15.09 8.99 21.59
C ASP A 232 -14.58 8.40 22.93
N ALA A 233 -14.26 7.10 22.94
CA ALA A 233 -13.52 6.50 24.04
C ALA A 233 -12.04 6.87 23.88
N PRO A 234 -11.44 7.70 24.75
CA PRO A 234 -10.01 7.96 24.71
C PRO A 234 -9.29 6.61 24.88
N GLY A 235 -8.62 6.17 23.81
CA GLY A 235 -7.88 4.89 23.79
C GLY A 235 -8.35 3.83 22.79
N SER A 236 -9.39 4.07 21.99
CA SER A 236 -9.67 3.19 20.82
C SER A 236 -8.71 3.54 19.68
N SER A 237 -7.63 2.77 19.56
CA SER A 237 -6.60 2.91 18.51
C SER A 237 -7.06 2.49 17.10
N LEU A 238 -8.35 2.17 16.92
CA LEU A 238 -8.86 1.64 15.65
C LEU A 238 -9.27 2.70 14.63
N ASN A 239 -9.62 3.92 15.04
CA ASN A 239 -10.23 4.88 14.12
C ASN A 239 -9.40 6.15 13.99
N ALA A 240 -8.20 6.05 13.40
CA ALA A 240 -7.31 7.19 13.15
C ALA A 240 -7.48 7.77 11.73
N ILE A 241 -8.11 7.05 10.81
CA ILE A 241 -8.35 7.51 9.43
C ILE A 241 -9.67 8.32 9.41
N SER A 242 -9.79 9.23 8.47
CA SER A 242 -10.95 10.08 8.24
C SER A 242 -11.73 9.58 7.03
N HIS A 243 -11.01 9.34 5.93
CA HIS A 243 -11.49 8.84 4.65
C HIS A 243 -10.30 8.40 3.79
N VAL A 244 -10.59 7.70 2.70
CA VAL A 244 -9.59 7.31 1.68
C VAL A 244 -10.05 7.83 0.34
N GLU A 245 -9.25 8.66 -0.30
CA GLU A 245 -9.52 9.15 -1.65
C GLU A 245 -8.82 8.26 -2.67
N SER A 246 -9.49 8.04 -3.79
CA SER A 246 -8.95 7.27 -4.91
C SER A 246 -8.51 8.20 -6.01
N TYR A 247 -7.36 7.86 -6.60
CA TYR A 247 -6.74 8.62 -7.67
C TYR A 247 -6.43 7.70 -8.85
N SER A 248 -6.79 8.20 -10.02
CA SER A 248 -6.60 7.55 -11.31
C SER A 248 -5.66 8.40 -12.16
N ALA A 249 -5.08 7.79 -13.18
CA ALA A 249 -4.28 8.54 -14.15
C ALA A 249 -5.21 9.50 -14.88
N ARG A 250 -4.81 10.75 -15.07
CA ARG A 250 -5.59 11.66 -15.91
C ARG A 250 -5.51 11.14 -17.36
N PRO A 251 -6.64 10.83 -18.01
CA PRO A 251 -6.62 10.40 -19.39
C PRO A 251 -6.06 11.50 -20.29
N THR A 252 -5.37 11.11 -21.36
CA THR A 252 -4.76 12.04 -22.33
C THR A 252 -5.19 11.78 -23.77
N SER A 253 -5.94 10.70 -24.01
CA SER A 253 -6.47 10.26 -25.29
C SER A 253 -7.91 9.76 -25.10
N GLY A 254 -8.73 9.80 -26.15
CA GLY A 254 -10.15 9.44 -26.09
C GLY A 254 -11.06 10.58 -25.65
N VAL A 255 -12.32 10.24 -25.36
CA VAL A 255 -13.39 11.18 -24.96
C VAL A 255 -14.08 10.71 -23.69
N THR A 256 -14.65 11.64 -22.92
CA THR A 256 -15.58 11.33 -21.82
C THR A 256 -16.73 10.47 -22.34
N THR A 257 -17.16 9.47 -21.58
CA THR A 257 -18.29 8.63 -21.99
C THR A 257 -19.59 9.10 -21.31
N ASP A 258 -20.73 8.93 -21.98
CA ASP A 258 -22.05 9.19 -21.37
C ASP A 258 -22.47 8.06 -20.39
N ARG A 259 -21.52 7.53 -19.61
CA ARG A 259 -21.77 6.41 -18.69
C ARG A 259 -22.12 6.91 -17.30
N GLY A 260 -23.31 7.53 -17.21
CA GLY A 260 -24.09 7.64 -15.99
C GLY A 260 -23.69 8.80 -15.06
N ASP A 261 -24.71 9.55 -14.64
CA ASP A 261 -24.71 10.64 -13.65
C ASP A 261 -24.23 12.04 -14.12
N TYR A 262 -23.76 12.20 -15.36
CA TYR A 262 -23.58 13.53 -15.96
C TYR A 262 -24.92 14.10 -16.49
N GLU A 263 -25.78 14.63 -15.61
CA GLU A 263 -26.91 15.44 -16.10
C GLU A 263 -26.45 16.76 -16.78
N ASP A 264 -25.14 17.07 -16.73
CA ASP A 264 -24.55 18.38 -17.06
C ASP A 264 -23.49 18.36 -18.19
N LEU A 265 -23.33 17.28 -18.98
CA LEU A 265 -22.51 17.31 -20.20
C LEU A 265 -23.42 17.44 -21.42
N ASP A 266 -23.35 18.59 -22.10
CA ASP A 266 -24.07 18.82 -23.36
C ASP A 266 -23.41 18.09 -24.55
N ASP A 267 -22.10 17.79 -24.46
CA ASP A 267 -21.28 17.14 -25.50
C ASP A 267 -20.13 16.31 -24.89
N ASP A 268 -19.68 15.28 -25.61
CA ASP A 268 -18.48 14.49 -25.29
C ASP A 268 -17.21 15.37 -25.37
N LEU A 269 -16.37 15.34 -24.33
CA LEU A 269 -15.14 16.11 -24.25
C LEU A 269 -13.92 15.24 -24.54
N GLU A 270 -13.06 15.68 -25.46
CA GLU A 270 -11.73 15.08 -25.64
C GLU A 270 -10.89 15.24 -24.38
N TYR A 271 -10.32 14.14 -23.86
CA TYR A 271 -9.52 14.16 -22.63
C TYR A 271 -8.26 15.02 -22.74
N ALA A 272 -7.69 15.15 -23.93
CA ALA A 272 -6.53 16.01 -24.21
C ALA A 272 -6.86 17.52 -24.17
N SER A 273 -8.15 17.89 -24.18
CA SER A 273 -8.58 19.27 -24.37
C SER A 273 -8.53 20.10 -23.08
N ASP A 274 -8.29 21.41 -23.23
CA ASP A 274 -8.45 22.38 -22.15
C ASP A 274 -9.90 22.39 -21.61
N ALA A 275 -10.88 22.05 -22.46
CA ALA A 275 -12.28 21.97 -22.07
C ALA A 275 -12.53 20.86 -21.03
N TYR A 276 -11.97 19.66 -21.25
CA TYR A 276 -11.99 18.59 -20.25
C TYR A 276 -11.31 19.02 -18.95
N TYR A 277 -10.13 19.65 -19.04
CA TYR A 277 -9.39 20.12 -17.86
C TYR A 277 -10.22 21.09 -17.00
N GLU A 278 -10.82 22.11 -17.61
CA GLU A 278 -11.67 23.08 -16.91
C GLU A 278 -12.94 22.43 -16.35
N LYS A 279 -13.49 21.43 -17.05
CA LYS A 279 -14.65 20.67 -16.57
C LYS A 279 -14.29 19.81 -15.35
N ALA A 280 -13.19 19.07 -15.37
CA ALA A 280 -12.70 18.28 -14.24
C ALA A 280 -12.40 19.15 -13.01
N LYS A 281 -11.90 20.37 -13.23
CA LYS A 281 -11.73 21.40 -12.19
C LYS A 281 -13.08 21.89 -11.63
N ALA A 282 -14.07 22.11 -12.48
CA ALA A 282 -15.42 22.49 -12.06
C ALA A 282 -16.09 21.37 -11.24
N TRP A 283 -15.97 20.11 -11.65
CA TRP A 283 -16.44 18.96 -10.89
C TRP A 283 -15.75 18.86 -9.54
N GLY A 284 -14.43 19.05 -9.48
CA GLY A 284 -13.70 19.06 -8.21
C GLY A 284 -14.15 20.18 -7.26
N ALA A 285 -14.37 21.38 -7.78
CA ALA A 285 -14.93 22.49 -7.00
C ALA A 285 -16.34 22.18 -6.47
N ALA A 286 -17.18 21.53 -7.28
CA ALA A 286 -18.52 21.09 -6.89
C ALA A 286 -18.47 20.03 -5.79
N ALA A 287 -17.61 19.01 -5.94
CA ALA A 287 -17.41 17.95 -4.96
C ALA A 287 -16.91 18.49 -3.60
N VAL A 288 -15.93 19.40 -3.61
CA VAL A 288 -15.44 20.07 -2.39
C VAL A 288 -16.52 20.96 -1.75
N LYS A 289 -17.34 21.64 -2.56
CA LYS A 289 -18.46 22.44 -2.03
C LYS A 289 -19.52 21.55 -1.38
N GLN A 290 -19.86 20.43 -2.02
CA GLN A 290 -20.81 19.45 -1.50
C GLN A 290 -20.29 18.82 -0.20
N SER A 291 -18.99 18.50 -0.14
CA SER A 291 -18.35 17.96 1.05
C SER A 291 -18.38 18.94 2.23
N ARG A 292 -18.37 20.26 1.99
CA ARG A 292 -18.53 21.30 3.02
C ARG A 292 -19.98 21.53 3.46
N GLY A 293 -20.97 21.12 2.67
CA GLY A 293 -22.36 21.54 2.78
C GLY A 293 -23.32 20.66 3.60
N THR A 294 -22.89 19.56 4.22
CA THR A 294 -23.83 18.57 4.78
C THR A 294 -23.88 18.54 6.32
N ASP A 295 -24.99 19.07 6.84
CA ASP A 295 -25.69 18.61 8.07
C ASP A 295 -26.68 17.46 7.72
N ARG A 296 -26.44 16.71 6.63
CA ARG A 296 -27.34 15.65 6.14
C ARG A 296 -26.62 14.32 5.91
N ASP A 297 -27.39 13.27 6.19
CA ASP A 297 -27.17 11.82 6.10
C ASP A 297 -25.70 11.31 6.02
N PRO A 298 -25.17 10.72 7.10
CA PRO A 298 -23.80 10.18 7.17
C PRO A 298 -23.54 8.94 6.29
N HIS A 299 -24.50 8.48 5.48
CA HIS A 299 -24.38 7.27 4.67
C HIS A 299 -23.77 7.45 3.26
N PHE A 300 -23.55 8.68 2.77
CA PHE A 300 -22.96 8.89 1.44
C PHE A 300 -21.49 9.36 1.51
N PHE A 301 -20.57 8.49 1.09
CA PHE A 301 -19.12 8.70 1.15
C PHE A 301 -18.59 9.78 0.20
N THR A 302 -19.38 10.14 -0.82
CA THR A 302 -19.11 11.26 -1.74
C THR A 302 -18.94 12.59 -1.00
N PHE A 303 -19.42 12.72 0.24
CA PHE A 303 -19.29 13.93 1.06
C PHE A 303 -17.91 14.14 1.72
N LEU A 304 -16.92 13.28 1.46
CA LEU A 304 -15.57 13.43 2.02
C LEU A 304 -14.53 13.84 0.97
N VAL A 305 -14.89 13.88 -0.31
CA VAL A 305 -14.00 14.25 -1.41
C VAL A 305 -13.37 15.63 -1.15
N GLY A 306 -12.04 15.66 -1.21
CA GLY A 306 -11.23 16.87 -1.07
C GLY A 306 -11.22 17.45 0.35
N ARG A 307 -11.76 16.82 1.38
CA ARG A 307 -11.73 17.41 2.74
C ARG A 307 -10.31 17.40 3.33
N PRO A 308 -9.83 18.47 3.99
CA PRO A 308 -10.57 19.68 4.32
C PRO A 308 -10.77 20.69 3.18
N ASP A 309 -9.78 20.89 2.30
CA ASP A 309 -9.69 22.10 1.46
C ASP A 309 -9.25 21.86 0.01
N GLY A 310 -9.70 20.78 -0.64
CA GLY A 310 -9.26 20.38 -1.98
C GLY A 310 -7.73 20.27 -2.02
N SER A 311 -7.10 20.87 -3.04
CA SER A 311 -5.63 21.03 -3.20
C SER A 311 -5.04 22.26 -2.49
N GLY A 312 -5.77 22.83 -1.53
CA GLY A 312 -5.36 23.98 -0.71
C GLY A 312 -5.35 25.30 -1.47
N ASP A 313 -4.85 26.35 -0.83
CA ASP A 313 -4.78 27.69 -1.42
C ASP A 313 -3.80 27.69 -2.60
N GLY A 314 -4.33 27.65 -3.82
CA GLY A 314 -3.58 27.85 -5.07
C GLY A 314 -3.38 26.61 -5.96
N GLY A 315 -3.85 25.43 -5.58
CA GLY A 315 -3.77 24.23 -6.42
C GLY A 315 -5.11 23.90 -7.10
N ASP A 316 -5.06 23.42 -8.34
CA ASP A 316 -6.23 22.84 -8.99
C ASP A 316 -6.61 21.52 -8.30
N PHE A 317 -7.91 21.30 -8.09
CA PHE A 317 -8.44 20.03 -7.59
C PHE A 317 -9.29 19.42 -8.71
N LEU A 318 -8.71 18.47 -9.44
CA LEU A 318 -9.36 17.77 -10.54
C LEU A 318 -10.12 16.57 -9.99
N TYR A 319 -11.35 16.38 -10.44
CA TYR A 319 -12.20 15.26 -10.07
C TYR A 319 -12.95 14.72 -11.28
N ASP A 320 -13.08 13.40 -11.38
CA ASP A 320 -13.79 12.70 -12.46
C ASP A 320 -14.37 11.37 -11.92
N TYR A 321 -15.70 11.21 -11.89
CA TYR A 321 -16.32 10.01 -11.30
C TYR A 321 -16.27 8.79 -12.22
N GLU A 322 -15.99 8.94 -13.53
CA GLU A 322 -15.92 7.79 -14.45
C GLU A 322 -14.69 6.92 -14.20
N LEU A 323 -13.65 7.51 -13.62
CA LEU A 323 -12.35 6.87 -13.47
C LEU A 323 -12.24 6.04 -12.20
N ARG A 324 -13.35 5.82 -11.48
CA ARG A 324 -13.35 5.14 -10.18
C ARG A 324 -12.81 3.71 -10.26
N ASP A 325 -13.09 3.01 -11.35
CA ASP A 325 -12.63 1.63 -11.56
C ASP A 325 -11.19 1.57 -12.09
N GLU A 326 -10.59 2.72 -12.44
CA GLU A 326 -9.21 2.83 -12.96
C GLU A 326 -8.19 3.31 -11.89
N LYS A 327 -8.63 3.39 -10.64
CA LYS A 327 -7.80 3.85 -9.51
C LYS A 327 -6.59 2.94 -9.29
N PHE A 328 -5.47 3.56 -8.92
CA PHE A 328 -4.24 2.82 -8.56
C PHE A 328 -3.41 3.52 -7.46
N VAL A 329 -3.80 4.75 -7.09
CA VAL A 329 -3.24 5.49 -5.96
C VAL A 329 -4.36 5.76 -4.96
N GLN A 330 -4.11 5.46 -3.69
CA GLN A 330 -5.03 5.75 -2.59
C GLN A 330 -4.40 6.76 -1.63
N LEU A 331 -5.10 7.87 -1.37
CA LEU A 331 -4.72 8.86 -0.36
C LEU A 331 -5.53 8.62 0.91
N VAL A 332 -4.88 8.04 1.91
CA VAL A 332 -5.44 7.74 3.23
C VAL A 332 -5.26 8.94 4.16
N VAL A 333 -6.35 9.64 4.43
CA VAL A 333 -6.34 10.89 5.20
C VAL A 333 -6.67 10.62 6.66
N GLY A 334 -5.80 11.03 7.58
CA GLY A 334 -6.02 10.92 9.03
C GLY A 334 -7.13 11.83 9.56
N LEU A 335 -7.61 11.56 10.77
CA LEU A 335 -8.51 12.46 11.49
C LEU A 335 -7.82 13.77 11.86
N PRO A 336 -8.57 14.87 12.07
CA PRO A 336 -8.00 16.17 12.45
C PRO A 336 -7.06 16.14 13.67
N ARG A 337 -7.29 15.18 14.58
CA ARG A 337 -6.45 14.98 15.78
C ARG A 337 -5.11 14.29 15.50
N VAL A 338 -4.98 13.57 14.39
CA VAL A 338 -3.76 12.82 14.03
C VAL A 338 -2.73 13.82 13.54
N LYS A 339 -1.61 13.90 14.26
CA LYS A 339 -0.50 14.82 13.96
C LYS A 339 0.74 14.09 13.45
N ASP A 340 0.77 12.77 13.60
CA ASP A 340 1.80 11.90 13.06
C ASP A 340 1.16 10.85 12.15
N ALA A 341 1.54 10.84 10.86
CA ALA A 341 0.98 9.92 9.89
C ALA A 341 1.28 8.45 10.23
N ARG A 342 2.28 8.15 11.09
CA ARG A 342 2.58 6.80 11.55
C ARG A 342 1.43 6.20 12.38
N GLU A 343 0.63 7.04 13.04
CA GLU A 343 -0.55 6.59 13.81
C GLU A 343 -1.55 5.85 12.91
N LEU A 344 -1.63 6.20 11.62
CA LEU A 344 -2.55 5.57 10.67
C LEU A 344 -2.22 4.10 10.42
N LEU A 345 -0.93 3.75 10.48
CA LEU A 345 -0.42 2.40 10.27
C LEU A 345 -0.57 1.51 11.52
N GLU A 346 -0.83 2.07 12.71
CA GLU A 346 -0.98 1.28 13.94
C GLU A 346 -2.20 0.35 13.90
N SER A 347 -3.19 0.73 13.09
CA SER A 347 -4.41 -0.04 12.85
C SER A 347 -4.20 -1.27 11.95
N PHE A 348 -3.01 -1.44 11.37
CA PHE A 348 -2.73 -2.52 10.44
C PHE A 348 -2.51 -3.85 11.17
N ASP A 349 -2.99 -4.90 10.53
CA ASP A 349 -3.12 -6.23 11.10
C ASP A 349 -1.87 -7.10 10.95
N LEU A 350 -1.12 -6.90 9.87
CA LEU A 350 0.19 -7.51 9.63
C LEU A 350 1.29 -6.51 9.93
N GLU A 351 2.34 -6.95 10.63
CA GLU A 351 3.50 -6.10 10.92
C GLU A 351 4.21 -5.62 9.65
N ILE A 352 4.20 -6.42 8.59
CA ILE A 352 4.88 -6.06 7.33
C ILE A 352 4.20 -4.88 6.63
N CYS A 353 2.88 -4.76 6.73
CA CYS A 353 2.11 -3.68 6.10
C CYS A 353 2.37 -2.30 6.74
N LYS A 354 3.11 -2.26 7.86
CA LYS A 354 3.53 -1.03 8.53
C LYS A 354 4.87 -0.50 8.00
N CYS A 355 5.44 -1.12 6.96
CA CYS A 355 6.58 -0.58 6.23
C CYS A 355 6.19 0.75 5.59
N SER A 356 7.00 1.79 5.78
CA SER A 356 6.69 3.12 5.24
C SER A 356 7.93 3.92 4.88
N PHE A 357 7.75 4.96 4.07
CA PHE A 357 8.76 5.94 3.71
C PHE A 357 8.19 7.35 3.86
N ASP A 358 8.91 8.26 4.51
CA ASP A 358 8.44 9.61 4.83
C ASP A 358 8.98 10.72 3.89
N GLY A 359 9.57 10.33 2.76
CA GLY A 359 10.29 11.24 1.87
C GLY A 359 11.80 11.31 2.19
N ARG A 360 12.22 10.80 3.34
CA ARG A 360 13.63 10.78 3.77
C ARG A 360 14.10 9.41 4.23
N THR A 361 13.35 8.77 5.11
CA THR A 361 13.71 7.53 5.78
C THR A 361 12.61 6.48 5.65
N SER A 362 13.05 5.24 5.43
CA SER A 362 12.21 4.06 5.45
C SER A 362 12.13 3.47 6.85
N ARG A 363 10.93 3.12 7.29
CA ARG A 363 10.67 2.34 8.49
C ARG A 363 10.31 0.92 8.09
N VAL A 364 11.03 -0.06 8.63
CA VAL A 364 10.76 -1.49 8.42
C VAL A 364 10.50 -2.15 9.78
N PRO A 365 9.23 -2.42 10.13
CA PRO A 365 8.88 -3.13 11.35
C PRO A 365 9.36 -4.58 11.32
N ALA A 366 9.73 -5.10 12.49
CA ALA A 366 10.26 -6.47 12.66
C ALA A 366 11.26 -6.87 11.54
N PRO A 367 12.39 -6.16 11.37
CA PRO A 367 13.26 -6.31 10.20
C PRO A 367 13.77 -7.73 9.98
N GLU A 368 13.99 -8.51 11.05
CA GLU A 368 14.40 -9.92 10.95
C GLU A 368 13.35 -10.82 10.27
N ASN A 369 12.07 -10.48 10.39
CA ASN A 369 10.98 -11.18 9.73
C ASN A 369 10.73 -10.58 8.35
N THR A 370 10.59 -9.25 8.27
CA THR A 370 10.23 -8.55 7.03
C THR A 370 11.27 -8.78 5.93
N PHE A 371 12.57 -8.63 6.19
CA PHE A 371 13.60 -8.88 5.18
C PHE A 371 13.73 -10.37 4.78
N ALA A 372 13.11 -11.27 5.53
CA ALA A 372 13.03 -12.68 5.20
C ALA A 372 11.69 -13.06 4.55
N SER A 373 10.89 -12.08 4.13
CA SER A 373 9.54 -12.28 3.58
C SER A 373 8.59 -13.00 4.55
N ARG A 374 8.70 -12.68 5.84
CA ARG A 374 7.86 -13.25 6.90
C ARG A 374 7.12 -12.15 7.64
N THR A 375 5.91 -12.45 8.10
CA THR A 375 5.15 -11.50 8.92
C THR A 375 4.34 -12.19 10.01
N VAL A 376 3.93 -11.40 11.01
CA VAL A 376 3.06 -11.85 12.09
C VAL A 376 1.79 -11.03 12.09
N VAL A 377 0.67 -11.68 12.40
CA VAL A 377 -0.60 -11.00 12.69
C VAL A 377 -0.54 -10.47 14.12
N THR A 378 -1.03 -9.25 14.35
CA THR A 378 -1.08 -8.71 15.72
C THR A 378 -1.87 -9.65 16.65
N PRO A 379 -1.41 -9.92 17.89
CA PRO A 379 -2.00 -10.97 18.74
C PRO A 379 -3.51 -10.85 18.95
N ALA A 380 -4.03 -9.63 19.13
CA ALA A 380 -5.46 -9.38 19.32
C ALA A 380 -6.29 -9.73 18.08
N ARG A 381 -5.80 -9.41 16.88
CA ARG A 381 -6.49 -9.72 15.62
C ARG A 381 -6.37 -11.19 15.26
N ARG A 382 -5.22 -11.81 15.53
CA ARG A 382 -5.05 -13.27 15.40
C ARG A 382 -6.08 -13.99 16.27
N ALA A 383 -6.19 -13.64 17.54
CA ALA A 383 -7.14 -14.26 18.47
C ALA A 383 -8.60 -14.06 18.05
N LEU A 384 -8.94 -12.90 17.48
CA LEU A 384 -10.27 -12.64 16.93
C LEU A 384 -10.59 -13.60 15.77
N VAL A 385 -9.69 -13.70 14.78
CA VAL A 385 -9.91 -14.58 13.62
C VAL A 385 -9.92 -16.05 14.04
N ASP A 386 -9.02 -16.46 14.94
CA ASP A 386 -8.94 -17.83 15.45
C ASP A 386 -10.23 -18.26 16.17
N ASP A 387 -10.78 -17.41 17.04
CA ASP A 387 -12.06 -17.67 17.71
C ASP A 387 -13.22 -17.72 16.72
N PHE A 388 -13.23 -16.83 15.70
CA PHE A 388 -14.23 -16.88 14.62
C PHE A 388 -14.17 -18.20 13.84
N MET A 389 -12.97 -18.60 13.38
CA MET A 389 -12.77 -19.82 12.61
C MET A 389 -13.16 -21.07 13.41
N GLU A 390 -12.79 -21.13 14.70
CA GLU A 390 -13.18 -22.20 15.61
C GLU A 390 -14.71 -22.30 15.76
N LYS A 391 -15.41 -21.15 15.90
CA LYS A 391 -16.89 -21.18 15.97
C LYS A 391 -17.48 -21.59 14.64
N ARG A 392 -17.00 -21.02 13.53
CA ARG A 392 -17.49 -21.35 12.19
C ARG A 392 -17.40 -22.85 11.93
N GLU A 393 -16.25 -23.48 12.17
CA GLU A 393 -16.08 -24.93 11.96
C GLU A 393 -17.06 -25.77 12.80
N LYS A 394 -17.24 -25.41 14.08
CA LYS A 394 -18.18 -26.10 14.98
C LYS A 394 -19.64 -26.00 14.53
N TRP A 395 -20.02 -24.90 13.88
CA TRP A 395 -21.41 -24.64 13.49
C TRP A 395 -21.70 -24.93 12.02
N ALA A 396 -20.68 -24.94 11.14
CA ALA A 396 -20.78 -25.33 9.74
C ALA A 396 -21.25 -26.78 9.56
N ALA A 397 -20.99 -27.65 10.54
CA ALA A 397 -21.45 -29.04 10.53
C ALA A 397 -22.98 -29.22 10.66
N ASN A 398 -23.74 -28.16 10.97
CA ASN A 398 -25.14 -28.25 11.39
C ASN A 398 -26.15 -27.53 10.47
N VAL A 399 -25.74 -27.01 9.31
CA VAL A 399 -26.64 -26.24 8.42
C VAL A 399 -26.58 -26.74 6.98
N THR A 400 -27.74 -27.14 6.47
CA THR A 400 -27.94 -27.76 5.15
C THR A 400 -28.59 -26.84 4.11
N GLU A 401 -28.88 -25.58 4.42
CA GLU A 401 -29.55 -24.66 3.47
C GLU A 401 -28.82 -23.33 3.32
N THR A 402 -28.41 -23.05 2.10
CA THR A 402 -27.91 -21.75 1.63
C THR A 402 -29.10 -20.81 1.44
N ILE A 403 -29.24 -19.78 2.28
CA ILE A 403 -30.18 -18.68 2.02
C ILE A 403 -29.37 -17.56 1.38
N ALA A 404 -29.75 -17.21 0.14
CA ALA A 404 -29.19 -16.06 -0.57
C ALA A 404 -29.29 -14.81 0.31
N ASN A 405 -28.14 -14.17 0.55
CA ASN A 405 -27.94 -12.88 1.22
C ASN A 405 -27.89 -12.84 2.76
N TYR A 406 -27.97 -13.97 3.46
CA TYR A 406 -27.68 -14.02 4.91
C TYR A 406 -27.15 -15.40 5.29
N ASP A 407 -25.82 -15.58 5.34
CA ASP A 407 -25.24 -16.82 5.83
C ASP A 407 -25.46 -16.91 7.34
N CYS A 408 -26.53 -17.60 7.72
CA CYS A 408 -26.92 -17.80 9.11
C CYS A 408 -25.80 -18.46 9.93
N ASN A 409 -24.92 -19.25 9.31
CA ASN A 409 -23.77 -19.84 10.00
C ASN A 409 -22.76 -18.80 10.44
N VAL A 410 -22.48 -17.83 9.56
CA VAL A 410 -21.54 -16.74 9.86
C VAL A 410 -22.12 -15.85 10.94
N ALA A 411 -23.42 -15.53 10.88
CA ALA A 411 -24.08 -14.73 11.92
C ALA A 411 -24.08 -15.46 13.27
N ILE A 412 -24.36 -16.77 13.29
CA ILE A 412 -24.27 -17.60 14.50
C ILE A 412 -22.83 -17.64 15.02
N ALA A 413 -21.84 -17.86 14.15
CA ALA A 413 -20.43 -17.89 14.53
C ALA A 413 -20.03 -16.57 15.22
N LEU A 414 -20.35 -15.43 14.58
CA LEU A 414 -20.15 -14.08 15.12
C LEU A 414 -20.81 -13.91 16.50
N ALA A 415 -22.07 -14.34 16.66
CA ALA A 415 -22.82 -14.21 17.91
C ALA A 415 -22.24 -15.11 19.04
N LYS A 416 -21.56 -16.20 18.67
CA LYS A 416 -20.93 -17.15 19.59
C LYS A 416 -19.46 -16.84 19.90
N MET A 417 -18.88 -15.83 19.26
CA MET A 417 -17.51 -15.39 19.54
C MET A 417 -17.36 -14.91 20.99
N THR A 418 -16.17 -15.10 21.53
CA THR A 418 -15.83 -14.76 22.89
C THR A 418 -15.82 -13.24 23.09
N LYS A 419 -16.56 -12.73 24.07
CA LYS A 419 -16.61 -11.27 24.35
C LYS A 419 -15.22 -10.63 24.59
N LYS A 420 -14.25 -11.42 25.07
CA LYS A 420 -12.87 -10.99 25.30
C LYS A 420 -12.18 -10.57 23.99
N VAL A 421 -12.32 -11.34 22.90
CA VAL A 421 -11.61 -11.04 21.64
C VAL A 421 -12.07 -9.71 21.02
N TRP A 422 -13.34 -9.37 21.19
CA TRP A 422 -13.88 -8.05 20.81
C TRP A 422 -13.36 -6.92 21.72
N LYS A 423 -13.38 -7.16 23.03
CA LYS A 423 -12.92 -6.17 24.03
C LYS A 423 -11.44 -5.83 23.88
N ASP A 424 -10.59 -6.82 23.57
CA ASP A 424 -9.15 -6.61 23.39
C ASP A 424 -8.84 -5.73 22.16
N LEU A 425 -9.80 -5.58 21.24
CA LEU A 425 -9.76 -4.64 20.12
C LEU A 425 -10.48 -3.32 20.40
N GLY A 426 -11.12 -3.17 21.56
CA GLY A 426 -11.93 -1.98 21.87
C GLY A 426 -13.26 -1.92 21.12
N VAL A 427 -13.75 -3.06 20.61
CA VAL A 427 -14.96 -3.16 19.79
C VAL A 427 -16.06 -3.89 20.58
N ASN A 428 -17.32 -3.51 20.39
CA ASN A 428 -18.45 -4.24 20.96
C ASN A 428 -18.66 -5.60 20.26
N PRO A 429 -18.99 -6.68 21.02
CA PRO A 429 -19.41 -7.95 20.44
C PRO A 429 -20.67 -7.81 19.59
N PHE A 430 -20.76 -8.61 18.52
CA PHE A 430 -21.97 -8.75 17.70
C PHE A 430 -23.16 -9.19 18.56
N LYS A 431 -24.31 -8.56 18.36
CA LYS A 431 -25.58 -8.93 19.01
C LYS A 431 -26.60 -9.30 17.95
N GLU A 432 -27.06 -10.55 18.01
CA GLU A 432 -28.22 -10.97 17.23
C GLU A 432 -29.48 -10.44 17.91
N ASP A 433 -29.92 -9.26 17.49
CA ASP A 433 -31.18 -8.69 17.95
C ASP A 433 -32.31 -9.39 17.19
N GLY A 434 -33.08 -10.24 17.88
CA GLY A 434 -34.15 -11.08 17.29
C GLY A 434 -35.36 -10.34 16.71
N THR A 435 -35.22 -9.11 16.23
CA THR A 435 -36.30 -8.31 15.63
C THR A 435 -36.47 -8.66 14.14
N LYS A 436 -37.41 -9.58 13.88
CA LYS A 436 -37.88 -9.91 12.54
C LYS A 436 -38.39 -8.67 11.78
N GLY A 437 -37.82 -8.41 10.61
CA GLY A 437 -38.53 -7.82 9.46
C GLY A 437 -38.46 -6.29 9.31
N GLY A 438 -37.39 -5.81 8.67
CA GLY A 438 -37.33 -4.47 8.08
C GLY A 438 -36.07 -4.28 7.23
N LEU A 439 -36.15 -3.46 6.17
CA LEU A 439 -35.06 -3.17 5.23
C LEU A 439 -33.85 -2.46 5.89
N PHE A 440 -34.01 -1.96 7.12
CA PHE A 440 -32.99 -1.29 7.95
C PHE A 440 -32.84 -1.97 9.31
N ASP A 441 -32.68 -3.29 9.32
CA ASP A 441 -32.41 -4.02 10.55
C ASP A 441 -31.01 -3.67 11.08
N ARG A 442 -30.92 -3.10 12.30
CA ARG A 442 -29.66 -2.79 12.95
C ARG A 442 -28.76 -4.02 13.08
N SER A 443 -29.35 -5.21 13.16
CA SER A 443 -28.62 -6.48 13.19
C SER A 443 -27.87 -6.75 11.86
N ARG A 444 -28.45 -6.41 10.70
CA ARG A 444 -27.80 -6.55 9.38
C ARG A 444 -26.61 -5.61 9.21
N VAL A 445 -26.74 -4.36 9.66
CA VAL A 445 -25.66 -3.37 9.56
C VAL A 445 -24.49 -3.75 10.48
N ASP A 446 -24.76 -4.14 11.73
CA ASP A 446 -23.71 -4.61 12.64
C ASP A 446 -23.05 -5.88 12.10
N PHE A 447 -23.85 -6.83 11.59
CA PHE A 447 -23.34 -8.03 10.92
C PHE A 447 -22.40 -7.69 9.77
N ALA A 448 -22.84 -6.87 8.81
CA ALA A 448 -22.06 -6.48 7.64
C ALA A 448 -20.73 -5.87 8.05
N ARG A 449 -20.72 -5.03 9.09
CA ARG A 449 -19.50 -4.41 9.62
C ARG A 449 -18.53 -5.40 10.24
N LYS A 450 -19.02 -6.26 11.16
CA LYS A 450 -18.17 -7.24 11.82
C LYS A 450 -17.64 -8.27 10.82
N TYR A 451 -18.50 -8.71 9.90
CA TYR A 451 -18.14 -9.62 8.84
C TYR A 451 -17.10 -9.00 7.91
N THR A 452 -17.32 -7.78 7.42
CA THR A 452 -16.35 -7.11 6.54
C THR A 452 -15.02 -6.89 7.26
N PHE A 453 -15.04 -6.47 8.53
CA PHE A 453 -13.82 -6.33 9.31
C PHE A 453 -13.04 -7.65 9.39
N LEU A 454 -13.68 -8.77 9.77
CA LEU A 454 -13.04 -10.08 9.85
C LEU A 454 -12.51 -10.57 8.51
N THR A 455 -13.35 -10.51 7.47
CA THR A 455 -12.99 -10.98 6.14
C THR A 455 -11.88 -10.13 5.52
N THR A 456 -11.79 -8.85 5.83
CA THR A 456 -10.67 -7.99 5.41
C THR A 456 -9.34 -8.45 6.01
N LEU A 457 -9.32 -8.79 7.30
CA LEU A 457 -8.11 -9.35 7.94
C LEU A 457 -7.66 -10.65 7.25
N ILE A 458 -8.61 -11.51 6.93
CA ILE A 458 -8.35 -12.81 6.31
C ILE A 458 -7.89 -12.63 4.86
N LYS A 459 -8.59 -11.83 4.07
CA LYS A 459 -8.21 -11.48 2.70
C LYS A 459 -6.81 -10.85 2.64
N ARG A 460 -6.42 -10.03 3.62
CA ARG A 460 -5.05 -9.47 3.70
C ARG A 460 -4.00 -10.54 3.97
N MET A 461 -4.24 -11.46 4.93
CA MET A 461 -3.35 -12.60 5.16
C MET A 461 -3.19 -13.44 3.89
N GLN A 462 -4.29 -13.78 3.23
CA GLN A 462 -4.30 -14.55 1.99
C GLN A 462 -3.60 -13.80 0.84
N LYS A 463 -3.84 -12.49 0.69
CA LYS A 463 -3.17 -11.62 -0.30
C LYS A 463 -1.65 -11.71 -0.17
N TYR A 464 -1.12 -11.57 1.05
CA TYR A 464 0.33 -11.62 1.27
C TYR A 464 0.89 -13.04 1.19
N ALA A 465 0.15 -14.07 1.61
CA ALA A 465 0.53 -15.47 1.41
C ALA A 465 0.69 -15.81 -0.08
N ARG A 466 -0.28 -15.44 -0.93
CA ARG A 466 -0.19 -15.61 -2.40
C ARG A 466 0.96 -14.81 -3.02
N ARG A 467 1.38 -13.72 -2.39
CA ARG A 467 2.54 -12.90 -2.78
C ARG A 467 3.89 -13.46 -2.32
N GLY A 468 3.91 -14.68 -1.78
CA GLY A 468 5.14 -15.34 -1.31
C GLY A 468 5.61 -14.87 0.07
N VAL A 469 4.75 -14.19 0.84
CA VAL A 469 5.07 -13.81 2.24
C VAL A 469 4.56 -14.89 3.18
N GLU A 470 5.45 -15.46 3.97
CA GLU A 470 5.09 -16.44 5.00
C GLU A 470 4.35 -15.73 6.16
N ILE A 471 3.10 -16.13 6.41
CA ILE A 471 2.34 -15.72 7.59
C ILE A 471 2.73 -16.65 8.73
N LEU A 472 3.47 -16.14 9.72
CA LEU A 472 3.91 -16.92 10.87
C LEU A 472 2.75 -17.15 11.84
N ASP A 473 2.51 -18.41 12.19
CA ASP A 473 1.44 -18.85 13.11
C ASP A 473 0.06 -18.26 12.74
N PRO A 474 -0.45 -18.54 11.50
CA PRO A 474 -1.74 -18.02 11.07
C PRO A 474 -2.87 -18.70 11.86
N PRO A 475 -4.04 -18.03 12.01
CA PRO A 475 -5.24 -18.68 12.55
C PRO A 475 -5.62 -19.92 11.74
N SER A 476 -6.06 -20.98 12.41
CA SER A 476 -6.33 -22.27 11.75
C SER A 476 -7.42 -22.13 10.68
N GLY A 477 -7.14 -22.64 9.47
CA GLY A 477 -8.07 -22.63 8.33
C GLY A 477 -8.31 -21.27 7.69
N ALA A 478 -7.66 -20.20 8.15
CA ALA A 478 -7.91 -18.85 7.64
C ALA A 478 -7.31 -18.63 6.24
N LEU A 479 -6.18 -19.27 5.92
CA LEU A 479 -5.53 -19.08 4.62
C LEU A 479 -6.29 -19.81 3.49
N GLU A 480 -7.02 -20.86 3.83
CA GLU A 480 -7.78 -21.72 2.91
C GLU A 480 -9.26 -21.35 2.85
N TRP A 481 -9.74 -20.43 3.70
CA TRP A 481 -11.14 -20.08 3.71
C TRP A 481 -11.54 -19.30 2.46
N ASP A 482 -12.44 -19.86 1.66
CA ASP A 482 -13.11 -19.16 0.57
C ASP A 482 -14.08 -18.10 1.13
N VAL A 483 -13.66 -16.84 1.04
CA VAL A 483 -14.36 -15.69 1.62
C VAL A 483 -15.35 -15.13 0.61
N VAL A 484 -16.64 -15.36 0.86
CA VAL A 484 -17.72 -14.79 0.04
C VAL A 484 -17.93 -13.31 0.37
N GLU A 485 -18.04 -12.47 -0.65
CA GLU A 485 -18.32 -11.05 -0.46
C GLU A 485 -19.75 -10.80 0.00
N PHE A 486 -19.90 -9.87 0.95
CA PHE A 486 -21.21 -9.41 1.35
C PHE A 486 -21.70 -8.37 0.35
N VAL A 487 -22.66 -8.74 -0.49
CA VAL A 487 -23.34 -7.81 -1.40
C VAL A 487 -24.54 -7.21 -0.64
N GLU A 488 -24.50 -5.91 -0.37
CA GLU A 488 -25.68 -5.17 0.09
C GLU A 488 -26.70 -5.15 -1.07
N GLY A 489 -27.66 -6.08 -1.03
CA GLY A 489 -28.81 -6.11 -1.94
C GLY A 489 -29.96 -5.22 -1.50
#